data_AF-A0A955VVK5-F1
#
_entry.id   AF-A0A955VVK5-F1
#
_cell.length_a   1.000
_cell.length_b   1.000
_cell.length_c   1.000
_cell.angle_alpha   90.00
_cell.angle_beta   90.00
_cell.angle_gamma   90.00
#
_symmetry.space_group_name_H-M   'P 1'
#
loop_
_entity.id
_entity.type
_entity.pdbx_description
1 polymer ?
#
loop_
_entity_poly.entity_id
_entity_poly.type
_entity_poly.pdbx_seq_one_letter_code
_entity_poly.pdbx_strand_id
1 'polypeptide(L)'
;PPPPPAQEEDKLAGAVMRRRSRRKASTPPAPGRAVTAPVDPSVEALVRHSLSDLDEIESRAGSAVRQFMPDPLPADADLDGMMEQARRKQRAGDFSGSLEIVERVLAAQPHHVQAQAYLSENTNRLLDMFRSRIGPLARMPRVKLRPDEIIWQSLDHRAGFLVSQVDGRTTFEDLIEISGMTELEATRMLARLVEFGIIG
;
A
#
# COMPACT_ATOMS: atom_id res chain seq x y z
N PRO A 1 -0.94 -13.76 -55.71
CA PRO A 1 -1.95 -13.15 -56.59
C PRO A 1 -2.99 -12.43 -55.73
N PRO A 2 -3.04 -11.09 -55.74
CA PRO A 2 -4.13 -10.34 -55.13
C PRO A 2 -5.27 -10.15 -56.13
N PRO A 3 -6.53 -10.13 -55.68
CA PRO A 3 -7.57 -9.37 -56.36
C PRO A 3 -7.91 -8.06 -55.60
N PRO A 4 -8.45 -7.05 -56.30
CA PRO A 4 -8.36 -5.61 -55.97
C PRO A 4 -9.75 -5.00 -55.56
N PRO A 5 -9.89 -3.65 -55.39
CA PRO A 5 -10.87 -2.98 -54.50
C PRO A 5 -12.12 -2.38 -55.19
N ALA A 6 -13.10 -1.94 -54.38
CA ALA A 6 -14.15 -0.95 -54.69
C ALA A 6 -14.54 -0.25 -53.35
N GLN A 7 -14.42 1.09 -53.13
CA GLN A 7 -15.15 2.26 -53.71
C GLN A 7 -16.66 2.17 -53.31
N GLU A 8 -17.41 3.12 -52.73
CA GLU A 8 -17.53 4.59 -52.68
C GLU A 8 -18.45 4.94 -51.45
N GLU A 9 -18.21 5.97 -50.62
CA GLU A 9 -18.72 7.36 -50.70
C GLU A 9 -20.26 7.56 -50.82
N ASP A 10 -20.91 8.09 -49.75
CA ASP A 10 -21.92 9.18 -49.75
C ASP A 10 -22.47 9.33 -48.30
N LYS A 11 -22.24 10.39 -47.51
CA LYS A 11 -22.74 11.79 -47.52
C LYS A 11 -24.25 12.00 -47.32
N LEU A 12 -24.50 13.12 -46.63
CA LEU A 12 -25.73 13.91 -46.40
C LEU A 12 -26.72 13.38 -45.34
N ALA A 13 -26.91 14.04 -44.19
CA ALA A 13 -27.37 15.41 -43.88
C ALA A 13 -28.89 15.52 -43.67
N GLY A 14 -29.27 16.26 -42.62
CA GLY A 14 -30.64 16.74 -42.35
C GLY A 14 -31.00 16.60 -40.87
N ALA A 15 -30.70 17.57 -39.99
CA ALA A 15 -31.46 18.81 -39.74
C ALA A 15 -32.84 18.51 -39.09
N VAL A 16 -33.33 19.12 -38.00
CA VAL A 16 -33.62 20.53 -37.67
C VAL A 16 -34.23 20.45 -36.23
N MET A 17 -34.01 21.34 -35.25
CA MET A 17 -34.91 22.47 -34.88
C MET A 17 -34.47 22.93 -33.45
N ARG A 18 -33.75 24.04 -33.27
CA ARG A 18 -34.22 25.44 -33.10
C ARG A 18 -35.26 25.69 -32.01
N ARG A 19 -34.83 26.42 -30.96
CA ARG A 19 -35.45 27.64 -30.38
C ARG A 19 -34.38 28.26 -29.44
N ARG A 20 -33.60 29.29 -29.84
CA ARG A 20 -33.89 30.75 -29.75
C ARG A 20 -34.77 31.12 -28.55
N SER A 21 -34.57 32.16 -27.76
CA SER A 21 -33.58 33.24 -27.59
C SER A 21 -34.28 34.21 -26.63
N ARG A 22 -33.61 34.74 -25.61
CA ARG A 22 -33.70 36.19 -25.28
C ARG A 22 -32.71 36.58 -24.17
N ARG A 23 -31.73 37.38 -24.59
CA ARG A 23 -30.88 38.23 -23.76
C ARG A 23 -31.71 39.32 -23.07
N LYS A 24 -31.25 39.81 -21.92
CA LYS A 24 -30.91 41.23 -21.74
C LYS A 24 -29.96 41.40 -20.55
N ALA A 25 -29.02 42.32 -20.72
CA ALA A 25 -27.90 42.63 -19.84
C ALA A 25 -28.20 43.86 -18.97
N SER A 26 -27.56 43.94 -17.80
CA SER A 26 -27.00 45.19 -17.23
C SER A 26 -26.23 44.91 -15.93
N THR A 27 -24.94 45.23 -15.93
CA THR A 27 -23.94 45.24 -14.84
C THR A 27 -24.19 46.42 -13.85
N PRO A 28 -23.37 46.63 -12.80
CA PRO A 28 -23.13 45.88 -11.54
C PRO A 28 -23.76 46.60 -10.31
N PRO A 29 -23.65 46.04 -9.08
CA PRO A 29 -22.90 46.81 -8.07
C PRO A 29 -22.07 45.94 -7.11
N ALA A 30 -20.95 46.50 -6.64
CA ALA A 30 -20.32 46.19 -5.37
C ALA A 30 -20.30 47.49 -4.54
N PRO A 31 -19.90 47.51 -3.25
CA PRO A 31 -19.89 46.45 -2.23
C PRO A 31 -20.73 46.88 -1.00
N GLY A 32 -21.09 45.95 -0.11
CA GLY A 32 -21.49 46.35 1.23
C GLY A 32 -22.40 45.40 1.98
N ARG A 33 -21.89 45.02 3.15
CA ARG A 33 -22.62 44.65 4.37
C ARG A 33 -23.08 43.20 4.47
N ALA A 34 -22.31 42.47 5.26
CA ALA A 34 -22.68 41.23 5.91
C ALA A 34 -24.12 41.31 6.46
N VAL A 35 -24.97 40.41 5.98
CA VAL A 35 -26.24 40.09 6.63
C VAL A 35 -26.08 38.67 7.14
N THR A 36 -25.76 38.62 8.43
CA THR A 36 -25.84 37.43 9.28
C THR A 36 -27.28 36.93 9.27
N ALA A 37 -27.55 35.85 8.54
CA ALA A 37 -28.74 35.06 8.78
C ALA A 37 -28.58 34.36 10.14
N PRO A 38 -29.61 34.32 10.99
CA PRO A 38 -29.53 33.70 12.30
C PRO A 38 -29.35 32.19 12.12
N VAL A 39 -28.22 31.68 12.60
CA VAL A 39 -28.01 30.25 12.80
C VAL A 39 -29.04 29.74 13.80
N ASP A 40 -29.76 28.71 13.38
CA ASP A 40 -30.68 27.93 14.20
C ASP A 40 -29.99 27.50 15.51
N PRO A 41 -30.56 27.73 16.71
CA PRO A 41 -29.89 27.41 17.98
C PRO A 41 -29.67 25.90 18.22
N SER A 42 -30.05 25.03 17.29
CA SER A 42 -29.81 23.59 17.38
C SER A 42 -28.52 23.11 16.69
N VAL A 43 -27.77 23.98 16.00
CA VAL A 43 -26.45 23.63 15.40
C VAL A 43 -25.24 24.06 16.23
N GLU A 44 -25.40 24.90 17.25
CA GLU A 44 -24.29 25.30 18.13
C GLU A 44 -23.91 24.25 19.19
N ALA A 45 -24.82 23.33 19.53
CA ALA A 45 -24.54 22.28 20.51
C ALA A 45 -23.66 21.15 19.95
N LEU A 46 -23.59 21.00 18.62
CA LEU A 46 -22.84 19.92 17.97
C LEU A 46 -21.40 20.30 17.62
N VAL A 47 -21.08 21.59 17.48
CA VAL A 47 -19.71 22.04 17.17
C VAL A 47 -18.88 22.35 18.42
N ARG A 48 -19.52 22.57 19.58
CA ARG A 48 -18.82 22.82 20.85
C ARG A 48 -18.37 21.59 21.63
N HIS A 49 -18.73 20.38 21.19
CA HIS A 49 -18.18 19.13 21.74
C HIS A 49 -16.89 18.67 21.07
N SER A 50 -16.40 19.40 20.05
CA SER A 50 -15.26 18.97 19.24
C SER A 50 -13.99 19.80 19.49
N LEU A 51 -13.65 20.10 20.75
CA LEU A 51 -12.30 20.58 21.12
C LEU A 51 -11.88 20.17 22.55
N SER A 52 -12.47 19.11 23.11
CA SER A 52 -12.05 18.55 24.41
C SER A 52 -11.50 17.13 24.30
N ASP A 53 -11.62 16.48 23.14
CA ASP A 53 -11.20 15.09 22.92
C ASP A 53 -9.89 14.97 22.12
N LEU A 54 -9.01 15.99 22.16
CA LEU A 54 -7.68 15.91 21.52
C LEU A 54 -6.53 15.66 22.53
N ASP A 55 -6.71 15.93 23.82
CA ASP A 55 -5.69 15.62 24.84
C ASP A 55 -5.71 14.15 25.30
N GLU A 56 -6.82 13.41 25.12
CA GLU A 56 -6.91 11.99 25.49
C GLU A 56 -6.36 11.02 24.43
N ILE A 57 -6.16 11.48 23.19
CA ILE A 57 -5.63 10.62 22.11
C ILE A 57 -4.09 10.56 22.14
N GLU A 58 -3.39 11.62 22.56
CA GLU A 58 -1.92 11.58 22.70
C GLU A 58 -1.47 10.68 23.87
N SER A 59 -2.27 10.56 24.92
CA SER A 59 -2.00 9.64 26.04
C SER A 59 -2.15 8.17 25.64
N ARG A 60 -2.91 7.88 24.57
CA ARG A 60 -3.09 6.51 24.03
C ARG A 60 -2.13 6.19 22.88
N ALA A 61 -1.59 7.20 22.21
CA ALA A 61 -0.54 7.06 21.19
C ALA A 61 0.82 6.66 21.78
N GLY A 62 1.07 6.93 23.07
CA GLY A 62 2.27 6.49 23.79
C GLY A 62 2.32 4.99 24.14
N SER A 63 1.20 4.27 24.02
CA SER A 63 1.10 2.87 24.48
C SER A 63 1.20 1.83 23.35
N ALA A 64 0.88 2.20 22.11
CA ALA A 64 0.93 1.27 20.97
C ALA A 64 2.35 1.04 20.41
N VAL A 65 3.30 1.93 20.69
CA VAL A 65 4.71 1.76 20.25
C VAL A 65 5.45 0.71 21.08
N ARG A 66 4.89 0.28 22.23
CA ARG A 66 5.54 -0.67 23.13
C ARG A 66 5.39 -2.14 22.71
N GLN A 67 4.58 -2.45 21.69
CA GLN A 67 4.27 -3.83 21.30
C GLN A 67 5.24 -4.45 20.29
N PHE A 68 6.26 -3.72 19.84
CA PHE A 68 7.24 -4.22 18.85
C PHE A 68 8.70 -4.09 19.27
N MET A 69 8.99 -3.80 20.54
CA MET A 69 10.31 -4.14 21.06
C MET A 69 10.26 -5.60 21.50
N PRO A 70 10.96 -6.53 20.83
CA PRO A 70 11.22 -7.83 21.46
C PRO A 70 11.87 -7.53 22.81
N ASP A 71 11.35 -8.15 23.88
CA ASP A 71 11.95 -8.02 25.20
C ASP A 71 13.46 -8.24 25.07
N PRO A 72 14.29 -7.38 25.68
CA PRO A 72 15.73 -7.61 25.69
C PRO A 72 15.93 -9.00 26.25
N LEU A 73 16.52 -9.88 25.43
CA LEU A 73 16.77 -11.26 25.84
C LEU A 73 17.49 -11.20 27.18
N PRO A 74 17.08 -12.04 28.15
CA PRO A 74 17.74 -12.07 29.44
C PRO A 74 19.23 -12.33 29.20
N ALA A 75 20.12 -11.72 30.01
CA ALA A 75 21.57 -11.75 29.76
C ALA A 75 22.17 -13.18 29.76
N ASP A 76 21.40 -14.15 30.23
CA ASP A 76 21.61 -15.60 30.26
C ASP A 76 20.84 -16.36 29.16
N ALA A 77 20.26 -15.68 28.17
CA ALA A 77 19.63 -16.33 27.02
C ALA A 77 20.65 -17.22 26.32
N ASP A 78 20.28 -18.49 26.11
CA ASP A 78 21.08 -19.49 25.41
C ASP A 78 21.19 -19.14 23.92
N LEU A 79 22.06 -18.18 23.60
CA LEU A 79 22.30 -17.70 22.23
C LEU A 79 22.79 -18.84 21.34
N ASP A 80 23.59 -19.76 21.88
CA ASP A 80 24.06 -20.95 21.16
C ASP A 80 22.90 -21.89 20.83
N GLY A 81 21.99 -22.14 21.78
CA GLY A 81 20.75 -22.88 21.56
C GLY A 81 19.84 -22.22 20.52
N MET A 82 19.70 -20.89 20.55
CA MET A 82 18.95 -20.13 19.56
C MET A 82 19.57 -20.25 18.17
N MET A 83 20.90 -20.13 18.06
CA MET A 83 21.60 -20.29 16.78
C MET A 83 21.47 -21.71 16.24
N GLU A 84 21.52 -22.75 17.08
CA GLU A 84 21.26 -24.12 16.65
C GLU A 84 19.80 -24.32 16.22
N GLN A 85 18.85 -23.68 16.92
CA GLN A 85 17.45 -23.68 16.51
C GLN A 85 17.23 -23.03 15.13
N ALA A 86 17.86 -21.88 14.88
CA ALA A 86 17.83 -21.19 13.59
C ALA A 86 18.39 -22.09 12.47
N ARG A 87 19.55 -22.72 12.72
CA ARG A 87 20.17 -23.69 11.79
C ARG A 87 19.26 -24.87 11.48
N ARG A 88 18.54 -25.39 12.46
CA ARG A 88 17.57 -26.48 12.25
C ARG A 88 16.42 -26.03 11.35
N LYS A 89 15.87 -24.84 11.57
CA LYS A 89 14.80 -24.27 10.72
C LYS A 89 15.29 -24.02 9.29
N GLN A 90 16.47 -23.43 9.12
CA GLN A 90 17.07 -23.20 7.80
C GLN A 90 17.28 -24.52 7.05
N ARG A 91 17.78 -25.58 7.72
CA ARG A 91 17.90 -26.92 7.14
C ARG A 91 16.54 -27.55 6.77
N ALA A 92 15.48 -27.20 7.50
CA ALA A 92 14.13 -27.63 7.18
C ALA A 92 13.46 -26.81 6.05
N GLY A 93 14.13 -25.77 5.54
CA GLY A 93 13.60 -24.87 4.52
C GLY A 93 12.69 -23.76 5.08
N ASP A 94 12.54 -23.66 6.41
CA ASP A 94 11.82 -22.58 7.07
C ASP A 94 12.75 -21.38 7.28
N PHE A 95 13.03 -20.65 6.20
CA PHE A 95 13.89 -19.47 6.20
C PHE A 95 13.25 -18.30 6.97
N SER A 96 11.92 -18.15 6.95
CA SER A 96 11.21 -17.10 7.70
C SER A 96 11.30 -17.32 9.21
N GLY A 97 11.05 -18.55 9.67
CA GLY A 97 11.19 -18.88 11.08
C GLY A 97 12.64 -18.88 11.56
N SER A 98 13.61 -19.14 10.67
CA SER A 98 15.05 -18.97 10.95
C SER A 98 15.41 -17.49 11.13
N LEU A 99 14.95 -16.63 10.21
CA LEU A 99 15.21 -15.18 10.24
C LEU A 99 14.74 -14.55 11.55
N GLU A 100 13.54 -14.88 12.02
CA GLU A 100 12.99 -14.37 13.29
C GLU A 100 13.90 -14.69 14.49
N ILE A 101 14.46 -15.90 14.54
CA ILE A 101 15.37 -16.31 15.63
C ILE A 101 16.69 -15.53 15.53
N VAL A 102 17.22 -15.39 14.31
CA VAL A 102 18.48 -14.68 14.05
C VAL A 102 18.36 -13.20 14.38
N GLU A 103 17.25 -12.54 14.03
CA GLU A 103 16.96 -11.15 14.39
C GLU A 103 16.92 -10.96 15.90
N ARG A 104 16.33 -11.91 16.64
CA ARG A 104 16.35 -11.90 18.11
C ARG A 104 17.77 -12.03 18.66
N VAL A 105 18.60 -12.91 18.11
CA VAL A 105 20.01 -13.03 18.51
C VAL A 105 20.77 -11.73 18.25
N LEU A 106 20.54 -11.08 17.10
CA LEU A 106 21.17 -9.79 16.77
C LEU A 106 20.66 -8.64 17.63
N ALA A 107 19.40 -8.68 18.09
CA ALA A 107 18.87 -7.70 19.04
C ALA A 107 19.59 -7.76 20.39
N ALA A 108 20.00 -8.96 20.84
CA ALA A 108 20.83 -9.11 22.04
C ALA A 108 22.32 -8.82 21.79
N GLN A 109 22.86 -9.32 20.67
CA GLN A 109 24.26 -9.15 20.31
C GLN A 109 24.40 -8.68 18.85
N PRO A 110 24.39 -7.35 18.61
CA PRO A 110 24.44 -6.78 17.27
C PRO A 110 25.68 -7.17 16.47
N HIS A 111 26.80 -7.46 17.14
CA HIS A 111 28.10 -7.78 16.52
C HIS A 111 28.33 -9.28 16.32
N HIS A 112 27.30 -10.12 16.49
CA HIS A 112 27.45 -11.57 16.32
C HIS A 112 27.61 -11.95 14.84
N VAL A 113 28.86 -12.21 14.43
CA VAL A 113 29.25 -12.44 13.03
C VAL A 113 28.44 -13.58 12.38
N GLN A 114 28.22 -14.69 13.09
CA GLN A 114 27.46 -15.80 12.54
C GLN A 114 25.98 -15.45 12.33
N ALA A 115 25.38 -14.68 13.25
CA ALA A 115 23.97 -14.29 13.10
C ALA A 115 23.81 -13.30 11.93
N GLN A 116 24.74 -12.36 11.73
CA GLN A 116 24.71 -11.47 10.57
C GLN A 116 24.80 -12.25 9.25
N ALA A 117 25.69 -13.24 9.17
CA ALA A 117 25.80 -14.10 7.98
C ALA A 117 24.50 -14.86 7.70
N TYR A 118 23.88 -15.44 8.74
CA TYR A 118 22.61 -16.14 8.62
C TYR A 118 21.46 -15.19 8.24
N LEU A 119 21.45 -13.95 8.73
CA LEU A 119 20.44 -12.95 8.39
C LEU A 119 20.48 -12.63 6.89
N SER A 120 21.66 -12.33 6.36
CA SER A 120 21.83 -12.05 4.93
C SER A 120 21.48 -13.27 4.07
N GLU A 121 21.91 -14.48 4.46
CA GLU A 121 21.61 -15.69 3.70
C GLU A 121 20.10 -15.99 3.67
N ASN A 122 19.43 -15.95 4.83
CA ASN A 122 18.00 -16.19 4.93
C ASN A 122 17.20 -15.14 4.15
N THR A 123 17.60 -13.87 4.23
CA THR A 123 16.97 -12.76 3.50
C THR A 123 17.09 -12.96 1.99
N ASN A 124 18.29 -13.26 1.49
CA ASN A 124 18.52 -13.48 0.06
C ASN A 124 17.71 -14.68 -0.46
N ARG A 125 17.68 -15.80 0.29
CA ARG A 125 16.88 -16.97 -0.06
C ARG A 125 15.39 -16.66 -0.16
N LEU A 126 14.86 -15.88 0.79
CA LEU A 126 13.46 -15.46 0.77
C LEU A 126 13.17 -14.51 -0.41
N LEU A 127 14.06 -13.56 -0.68
CA LEU A 127 13.96 -12.66 -1.82
C LEU A 127 13.92 -13.45 -3.13
N ASP A 128 14.84 -14.38 -3.35
CA ASP A 128 14.88 -15.21 -4.55
C ASP A 128 13.59 -16.02 -4.72
N MET A 129 13.08 -16.59 -3.63
CA MET A 129 11.82 -17.31 -3.63
C MET A 129 10.65 -16.40 -4.02
N PHE A 130 10.50 -15.23 -3.40
CA PHE A 130 9.39 -14.32 -3.68
C PHE A 130 9.49 -13.69 -5.07
N ARG A 131 10.69 -13.31 -5.52
CA ARG A 131 10.95 -12.83 -6.89
C ARG A 131 10.58 -13.88 -7.92
N SER A 132 10.91 -15.15 -7.67
CA SER A 132 10.51 -16.26 -8.56
C SER A 132 8.99 -16.41 -8.69
N ARG A 133 8.22 -16.07 -7.64
CA ARG A 133 6.75 -16.11 -7.68
C ARG A 133 6.13 -14.92 -8.43
N ILE A 134 6.75 -13.74 -8.33
CA ILE A 134 6.30 -12.54 -9.05
C ILE A 134 6.66 -12.64 -10.54
N GLY A 135 7.84 -13.16 -10.84
CA GLY A 135 8.42 -13.17 -12.19
C GLY A 135 9.32 -11.96 -12.44
N PRO A 136 9.47 -11.52 -13.72
CA PRO A 136 10.38 -10.43 -14.06
C PRO A 136 10.01 -9.11 -13.38
N LEU A 137 10.95 -8.48 -12.67
CA LEU A 137 10.70 -7.23 -11.94
C LEU A 137 10.40 -6.04 -12.88
N ALA A 138 10.92 -6.08 -14.11
CA ALA A 138 10.62 -5.09 -15.15
C ALA A 138 9.17 -5.19 -15.70
N ARG A 139 8.39 -6.19 -15.30
CA ARG A 139 6.99 -6.31 -15.72
C ARG A 139 6.14 -5.26 -15.01
N MET A 140 5.21 -4.68 -15.76
CA MET A 140 4.16 -3.80 -15.23
C MET A 140 2.93 -4.63 -14.82
N PRO A 141 2.64 -4.81 -13.53
CA PRO A 141 1.41 -5.46 -13.08
C PRO A 141 0.16 -4.65 -13.45
N ARG A 142 -0.96 -5.34 -13.65
CA ARG A 142 -2.29 -4.70 -13.70
C ARG A 142 -3.19 -5.30 -12.62
N VAL A 143 -4.05 -4.47 -12.04
CA VAL A 143 -5.09 -4.92 -11.11
C VAL A 143 -6.11 -5.75 -11.90
N LYS A 144 -6.38 -6.97 -11.42
CA LYS A 144 -7.31 -7.93 -12.06
C LYS A 144 -8.68 -7.95 -11.41
N LEU A 145 -8.78 -7.56 -10.14
CA LEU A 145 -10.04 -7.50 -9.40
C LEU A 145 -10.72 -6.15 -9.56
N ARG A 146 -12.06 -6.16 -9.51
CA ARG A 146 -12.83 -4.93 -9.43
C ARG A 146 -12.66 -4.31 -8.04
N PRO A 147 -12.72 -2.97 -7.90
CA PRO A 147 -12.57 -2.29 -6.60
C PRO A 147 -13.46 -2.88 -5.49
N ASP A 148 -14.68 -3.29 -5.85
CA ASP A 148 -15.63 -3.88 -4.91
C ASP A 148 -15.17 -5.25 -4.38
N GLU A 149 -14.44 -6.05 -5.18
CA GLU A 149 -13.91 -7.36 -4.80
C GLU A 149 -12.63 -7.25 -3.94
N ILE A 150 -11.92 -6.14 -4.07
CA ILE A 150 -10.73 -5.82 -3.26
C ILE A 150 -11.12 -5.52 -1.82
N ILE A 151 -12.27 -4.90 -1.57
CA ILE A 151 -12.77 -4.57 -0.21
C ILE A 151 -13.09 -5.84 0.60
N TRP A 152 -13.47 -6.93 -0.06
CA TRP A 152 -13.75 -8.22 0.60
C TRP A 152 -12.48 -9.01 0.94
N GLN A 153 -11.38 -8.72 0.27
CA GLN A 153 -10.07 -9.23 0.67
C GLN A 153 -9.61 -8.37 1.85
N SER A 154 -9.35 -8.97 3.01
CA SER A 154 -8.82 -8.26 4.19
C SER A 154 -7.38 -7.79 3.93
N LEU A 155 -7.22 -6.82 3.03
CA LEU A 155 -5.97 -6.18 2.67
C LEU A 155 -5.59 -5.23 3.79
N ASP A 156 -4.45 -5.48 4.40
CA ASP A 156 -3.82 -4.54 5.31
C ASP A 156 -3.49 -3.22 4.58
N HIS A 157 -3.42 -2.10 5.31
CA HIS A 157 -3.23 -0.76 4.75
C HIS A 157 -2.01 -0.68 3.82
N ARG A 158 -0.92 -1.40 4.15
CA ARG A 158 0.29 -1.48 3.34
C ARG A 158 0.04 -2.14 1.98
N ALA A 159 -0.74 -3.21 1.95
CA ALA A 159 -1.09 -3.91 0.72
C ALA A 159 -2.09 -3.10 -0.13
N GLY A 160 -3.06 -2.43 0.50
CA GLY A 160 -3.96 -1.50 -0.16
C GLY A 160 -3.21 -0.32 -0.81
N PHE A 161 -2.19 0.22 -0.13
CA PHE A 161 -1.30 1.22 -0.72
C PHE A 161 -0.57 0.70 -1.96
N LEU A 162 0.07 -0.47 -1.90
CA LEU A 162 0.75 -1.05 -3.07
C LEU A 162 -0.22 -1.22 -4.25
N VAL A 163 -1.43 -1.74 -4.02
CA VAL A 163 -2.45 -1.91 -5.07
C VAL A 163 -2.87 -0.56 -5.66
N SER A 164 -2.96 0.50 -4.85
CA SER A 164 -3.29 1.85 -5.33
C SER A 164 -2.25 2.46 -6.27
N GLN A 165 -1.00 1.99 -6.20
CA GLN A 165 0.08 2.39 -7.12
C GLN A 165 0.10 1.56 -8.42
N VAL A 166 -0.67 0.47 -8.51
CA VAL A 166 -0.73 -0.38 -9.71
C VAL A 166 -1.63 0.27 -10.75
N ASP A 167 -1.04 1.12 -11.58
CA ASP A 167 -1.69 1.84 -12.67
C ASP A 167 -1.47 1.19 -14.05
N GLY A 168 -0.71 0.09 -14.11
CA GLY A 168 -0.30 -0.57 -15.35
C GLY A 168 0.86 0.09 -16.07
N ARG A 169 1.52 1.07 -15.46
CA ARG A 169 2.74 1.72 -15.97
C ARG A 169 3.92 1.65 -15.00
N THR A 170 3.65 1.42 -13.72
CA THR A 170 4.68 1.23 -12.70
C THR A 170 5.18 -0.22 -12.74
N THR A 171 6.50 -0.45 -12.75
CA THR A 171 7.07 -1.81 -12.75
C THR A 171 7.08 -2.41 -11.33
N PHE A 172 7.28 -3.72 -11.19
CA PHE A 172 7.45 -4.31 -9.85
C PHE A 172 8.70 -3.75 -9.13
N GLU A 173 9.76 -3.45 -9.86
CA GLU A 173 10.96 -2.80 -9.33
C GLU A 173 10.62 -1.43 -8.73
N ASP A 174 9.96 -0.57 -9.51
CA ASP A 174 9.54 0.76 -9.04
C ASP A 174 8.57 0.65 -7.85
N LEU A 175 7.64 -0.31 -7.87
CA LEU A 175 6.71 -0.55 -6.76
C LEU A 175 7.44 -0.90 -5.46
N ILE A 176 8.55 -1.65 -5.54
CA ILE A 176 9.38 -1.97 -4.38
C ILE A 176 10.07 -0.70 -3.86
N GLU A 177 10.64 0.12 -4.76
CA GLU A 177 11.35 1.35 -4.40
C GLU A 177 10.44 2.40 -3.76
N ILE A 178 9.24 2.63 -4.28
CA ILE A 178 8.31 3.65 -3.76
C ILE A 178 7.56 3.20 -2.51
N SER A 179 7.64 1.92 -2.15
CA SER A 179 6.85 1.33 -1.07
C SER A 179 7.19 1.87 0.33
N GLY A 180 8.40 2.41 0.51
CA GLY A 180 8.92 2.85 1.81
C GLY A 180 9.18 1.70 2.79
N MET A 181 9.13 0.45 2.33
CA MET A 181 9.33 -0.77 3.14
C MET A 181 10.67 -1.42 2.80
N THR A 182 11.10 -2.37 3.63
CA THR A 182 12.28 -3.16 3.28
C THR A 182 12.01 -3.95 1.99
N GLU A 183 13.05 -4.20 1.21
CA GLU A 183 12.93 -4.92 -0.06
C GLU A 183 12.26 -6.28 0.12
N LEU A 184 12.62 -7.01 1.20
CA LEU A 184 12.03 -8.29 1.54
C LEU A 184 10.53 -8.19 1.82
N GLU A 185 10.11 -7.20 2.61
CA GLU A 185 8.70 -6.98 2.93
C GLU A 185 7.90 -6.64 1.66
N ALA A 186 8.35 -5.67 0.88
CA ALA A 186 7.69 -5.23 -0.33
C ALA A 186 7.54 -6.38 -1.33
N THR A 187 8.63 -7.10 -1.61
CA THR A 187 8.63 -8.27 -2.49
C THR A 187 7.69 -9.37 -1.97
N ARG A 188 7.70 -9.64 -0.65
CA ARG A 188 6.77 -10.62 -0.04
C ARG A 188 5.31 -10.23 -0.23
N MET A 189 4.96 -8.95 -0.06
CA MET A 189 3.59 -8.48 -0.26
C MET A 189 3.17 -8.55 -1.71
N LEU A 190 4.02 -8.11 -2.65
CA LEU A 190 3.75 -8.22 -4.08
C LEU A 190 3.55 -9.67 -4.51
N ALA A 191 4.37 -10.61 -4.01
CA ALA A 191 4.20 -12.04 -4.27
C ALA A 191 2.83 -12.55 -3.79
N ARG A 192 2.39 -12.16 -2.59
CA ARG A 192 1.04 -12.51 -2.09
C ARG A 192 -0.07 -11.92 -2.95
N LEU A 193 0.06 -10.67 -3.38
CA LEU A 193 -0.93 -10.02 -4.24
C LEU A 193 -1.07 -10.73 -5.61
N VAL A 194 0.06 -11.23 -6.15
CA VAL A 194 0.07 -12.06 -7.36
C VAL A 194 -0.58 -13.43 -7.10
N GLU A 195 -0.23 -14.09 -5.99
CA GLU A 195 -0.80 -15.38 -5.60
C GLU A 195 -2.31 -15.34 -5.40
N PHE A 196 -2.84 -14.27 -4.78
CA PHE A 196 -4.28 -14.07 -4.62
C PHE A 196 -4.97 -13.59 -5.90
N GLY A 197 -4.24 -13.41 -6.99
CA GLY A 197 -4.80 -12.98 -8.28
C GLY A 197 -5.31 -11.54 -8.27
N ILE A 198 -4.89 -10.72 -7.30
CA ILE A 198 -5.27 -9.31 -7.20
C ILE A 198 -4.55 -8.51 -8.30
N ILE A 199 -3.27 -8.84 -8.54
CA ILE A 199 -2.42 -8.20 -9.55
C ILE A 199 -1.73 -9.24 -10.43
N GLY A 200 -1.31 -8.84 -11.64
CA GLY A 200 -0.30 -9.55 -12.44
C GLY A 200 -0.55 -9.47 -13.92
#